data_AF-A0A401TB26-F1
#
_entry.id   AF-A0A401TB26-F1
#
_cell.length_a   1.000
_cell.length_b   1.000
_cell.length_c   1.000
_cell.angle_alpha   90.00
_cell.angle_beta   90.00
_cell.angle_gamma   90.00
#
_symmetry.space_group_name_H-M   'P 1'
#
loop_
_entity.id
_entity.type
_entity.pdbx_description
1 polymer ?
#
loop_
_entity_poly.entity_id
_entity_poly.type
_entity_poly.pdbx_seq_one_letter_code
_entity_poly.pdbx_strand_id
1 'polypeptide(L)'
;LKLVLDISEEDYNPFLSIAAGATFMLHQQNTFPFLQDLGLYARAGTETSIGIFVDEIVRLGGSYSHCTFDGSDVDVKTLYNTTYTMQTCLRSCLQDHMVKLCGCGHHNYPLPEGEYYCNNEDHPNW
;
A
#
# COMPACT_ATOMS: atom_id res chain seq x y z
N LEU A 1 -6.88 17.31 14.69
CA LEU A 1 -6.81 17.68 13.25
C LEU A 1 -8.23 17.98 12.80
N LYS A 2 -8.47 19.12 12.13
CA LYS A 2 -9.77 19.46 11.54
C LYS A 2 -9.53 19.81 10.08
N LEU A 3 -10.15 19.07 9.17
CA LEU A 3 -10.01 19.25 7.73
C LEU A 3 -11.39 19.53 7.13
N VAL A 4 -11.42 20.38 6.13
CA VAL A 4 -12.56 20.56 5.23
C VAL A 4 -12.05 20.20 3.85
N LEU A 5 -12.62 19.15 3.26
CA LEU A 5 -12.22 18.65 1.95
C LEU A 5 -13.27 19.09 0.93
N ASP A 6 -12.79 19.62 -0.18
CA ASP A 6 -13.62 19.92 -1.34
C ASP A 6 -13.56 18.74 -2.31
N ILE A 7 -14.72 18.21 -2.70
CA ILE A 7 -14.85 17.03 -3.55
C ILE A 7 -15.77 17.42 -4.70
N SER A 8 -15.18 17.59 -5.89
CA SER A 8 -15.91 17.90 -7.12
C SER A 8 -16.56 16.64 -7.67
N GLU A 9 -17.86 16.44 -7.42
CA GLU A 9 -18.60 15.27 -7.89
C GLU A 9 -18.74 15.23 -9.43
N GLU A 10 -18.70 16.38 -10.10
CA GLU A 10 -18.83 16.50 -11.55
C GLU A 10 -17.63 15.88 -12.30
N ASP A 11 -16.46 15.82 -11.65
CA ASP A 11 -15.22 15.29 -12.23
C ASP A 11 -15.04 13.77 -12.02
N TYR A 12 -16.01 13.09 -11.37
CA TYR A 12 -15.89 11.66 -11.10
C TYR A 12 -16.03 10.81 -12.36
N ASN A 13 -15.17 9.79 -12.50
CA ASN A 13 -15.31 8.80 -13.55
C ASN A 13 -16.41 7.78 -13.18
N PRO A 14 -17.55 7.77 -13.89
CA PRO A 14 -18.71 6.94 -13.55
C PRO A 14 -18.47 5.43 -13.76
N PHE A 15 -17.39 5.05 -14.45
CA PHE A 15 -17.06 3.65 -14.71
C PHE A 15 -16.05 3.08 -13.72
N LEU A 16 -15.34 3.92 -12.95
CA LEU A 16 -14.31 3.49 -12.00
C LEU A 16 -14.69 3.70 -10.54
N SER A 17 -15.37 4.81 -10.23
CA SER A 17 -15.80 5.12 -8.87
C SER A 17 -17.31 5.26 -8.78
N ILE A 18 -17.92 4.53 -7.86
CA ILE A 18 -19.37 4.48 -7.66
C ILE A 18 -19.82 5.49 -6.59
N ALA A 19 -18.89 6.01 -5.79
CA ALA A 19 -19.21 6.89 -4.66
C ALA A 19 -18.24 8.08 -4.56
N ALA A 20 -18.80 9.26 -4.27
CA ALA A 20 -18.04 10.48 -4.01
C ALA A 20 -17.67 10.59 -2.53
N GLY A 21 -16.37 10.82 -2.28
CA GLY A 21 -15.80 10.79 -0.94
C GLY A 21 -14.28 10.79 -0.96
N ALA A 22 -13.71 10.88 0.22
CA ALA A 22 -12.27 10.86 0.44
C ALA A 22 -11.87 9.62 1.24
N THR A 23 -10.81 8.95 0.80
CA THR A 23 -10.19 7.85 1.54
C THR A 23 -8.95 8.37 2.24
N PHE A 24 -8.80 8.08 3.53
CA PHE A 24 -7.67 8.47 4.35
C PHE A 24 -7.17 7.28 5.15
N MET A 25 -5.89 7.29 5.49
CA MET A 25 -5.28 6.26 6.32
C MET A 25 -4.42 6.93 7.39
N LEU A 26 -4.54 6.44 8.61
CA LEU A 26 -3.65 6.78 9.70
C LEU A 26 -2.52 5.75 9.69
N HIS A 27 -1.28 6.22 9.57
CA HIS A 27 -0.10 5.36 9.57
C HIS A 27 1.08 6.07 10.25
N GLN A 28 2.08 5.30 10.67
CA GLN A 28 3.28 5.85 11.30
C GLN A 28 4.13 6.60 10.27
N GLN A 29 4.95 7.56 10.74
CA GLN A 29 5.91 8.23 9.88
C GLN A 29 6.87 7.23 9.23
N ASN A 30 7.29 7.51 8.00
CA ASN A 30 8.21 6.67 7.23
C ASN A 30 7.69 5.26 6.92
N THR A 31 6.40 4.97 7.09
CA THR A 31 5.73 3.74 6.59
C THR A 31 4.96 4.03 5.30
N PHE A 32 4.78 3.01 4.46
CA PHE A 32 4.03 3.18 3.21
C PHE A 32 2.50 3.19 3.46
N PRO A 33 1.74 4.16 2.90
CA PRO A 33 0.29 4.24 3.08
C PRO A 33 -0.45 3.31 2.11
N PHE A 34 -0.90 2.16 2.61
CA PHE A 34 -1.71 1.19 1.84
C PHE A 34 -3.19 1.57 1.77
N LEU A 35 -3.51 2.68 1.10
CA LEU A 35 -4.87 3.25 1.03
C LEU A 35 -5.93 2.30 0.45
N GLN A 36 -5.56 1.43 -0.49
CA GLN A 36 -6.49 0.46 -1.09
C GLN A 36 -6.97 -0.61 -0.09
N ASP A 37 -6.12 -0.99 0.86
CA ASP A 37 -6.40 -2.11 1.78
C ASP A 37 -6.85 -1.61 3.16
N LEU A 38 -6.22 -0.53 3.63
CA LEU A 38 -6.34 -0.04 5.01
C LEU A 38 -6.92 1.39 5.08
N GLY A 39 -7.43 1.89 3.95
CA GLY A 39 -8.08 3.18 3.87
C GLY A 39 -9.45 3.19 4.57
N LEU A 40 -9.72 4.28 5.27
CA LEU A 40 -11.02 4.63 5.82
C LEU A 40 -11.70 5.62 4.89
N TYR A 41 -13.00 5.42 4.65
CA TYR A 41 -13.77 6.24 3.72
C TYR A 41 -14.63 7.27 4.46
N ALA A 42 -14.53 8.54 4.06
CA ALA A 42 -15.46 9.61 4.44
C ALA A 42 -16.31 10.02 3.25
N ARG A 43 -17.62 10.04 3.45
CA ARG A 43 -18.59 10.44 2.42
C ARG A 43 -18.63 11.96 2.27
N ALA A 44 -18.72 12.44 1.03
CA ALA A 44 -18.97 13.84 0.73
C ALA A 44 -20.28 14.34 1.36
N GLY A 45 -20.34 15.64 1.71
CA GLY A 45 -21.53 16.28 2.28
C GLY A 45 -21.85 15.92 3.74
N THR A 46 -21.01 15.15 4.42
CA THR A 46 -21.20 14.77 5.83
C THR A 46 -19.96 15.05 6.67
N GLU A 47 -20.16 15.36 7.96
CA GLU A 47 -19.06 15.40 8.92
C GLU A 47 -18.74 13.99 9.41
N THR A 48 -17.49 13.56 9.27
CA THR A 48 -16.99 12.28 9.79
C THR A 48 -16.03 12.54 10.94
N SER A 49 -16.38 12.07 12.14
CA SER A 49 -15.54 12.17 13.35
C SER A 49 -14.81 10.86 13.63
N ILE A 50 -13.49 10.89 13.74
CA ILE A 50 -12.64 9.71 13.94
C ILE A 50 -11.89 9.83 15.26
N GLY A 51 -12.17 8.93 16.19
CA GLY A 51 -11.39 8.74 17.41
C GLY A 51 -10.23 7.78 17.17
N ILE A 52 -9.06 8.10 17.73
CA ILE A 52 -7.83 7.31 17.54
C ILE A 52 -7.34 6.85 18.91
N PHE A 53 -7.07 5.55 19.03
CA PHE A 53 -6.38 4.95 20.16
C PHE A 53 -5.09 4.32 19.63
N VAL A 54 -3.97 4.62 20.29
CA VAL A 54 -2.66 4.11 19.89
C VAL A 54 -2.33 2.92 20.77
N ASP A 55 -2.03 1.78 20.14
CA ASP A 55 -1.52 0.58 20.76
C ASP A 55 -0.14 0.25 20.17
N GLU A 56 0.80 -0.14 21.02
CA GLU A 56 2.19 -0.42 20.62
C GLU A 56 2.62 -1.77 21.18
N ILE A 57 3.10 -2.64 20.27
CA ILE A 57 3.53 -4.00 20.59
C ILE A 57 5.00 -4.13 20.23
N VAL A 58 5.84 -4.40 21.23
CA VAL A 58 7.26 -4.68 21.06
C VAL A 58 7.52 -6.15 21.38
N ARG A 59 8.23 -6.86 20.49
CA ARG A 59 8.58 -8.28 20.66
C ARG A 59 10.10 -8.45 20.64
N LEU A 60 10.58 -9.46 21.35
CA LEU A 60 11.99 -9.86 21.33
C LEU A 60 12.27 -10.78 20.14
N GLY A 61 13.28 -10.46 19.35
CA GLY A 61 13.76 -11.29 18.24
C GLY A 61 14.72 -12.41 18.67
N GLY A 62 15.31 -13.08 17.68
CA GLY A 62 16.33 -14.12 17.89
C GLY A 62 15.75 -15.41 18.47
N SER A 63 16.28 -15.87 19.61
CA SER A 63 15.85 -17.14 20.22
C SER A 63 14.41 -17.12 20.75
N TYR A 64 13.80 -15.94 20.94
CA TYR A 64 12.45 -15.81 21.50
C TYR A 64 11.37 -15.76 20.41
N SER A 65 11.68 -15.19 19.24
CA SER A 65 10.77 -15.17 18.11
C SER A 65 11.50 -14.93 16.79
N HIS A 66 10.91 -15.41 15.70
CA HIS A 66 11.38 -15.18 14.33
C HIS A 66 10.88 -13.83 13.79
N CYS A 67 11.12 -12.75 14.52
CA CYS A 67 10.81 -11.40 14.05
C CYS A 67 12.08 -10.67 13.63
N THR A 68 11.91 -9.80 12.64
CA THR A 68 12.93 -8.87 12.16
C THR A 68 12.53 -7.43 12.45
N PHE A 69 13.52 -6.59 12.73
CA PHE A 69 13.29 -5.18 13.02
C PHE A 69 13.42 -4.30 11.79
N ASP A 70 14.34 -4.64 10.89
CA ASP A 70 14.69 -3.86 9.70
C ASP A 70 14.50 -4.63 8.39
N GLY A 71 14.17 -5.93 8.47
CA GLY A 71 14.05 -6.81 7.30
C GLY A 71 15.39 -7.31 6.76
N SER A 72 16.51 -7.09 7.44
CA SER A 72 17.85 -7.48 6.97
C SER A 72 18.09 -8.99 6.91
N ASP A 73 17.33 -9.76 7.67
CA ASP A 73 17.33 -11.22 7.75
C ASP A 73 16.35 -11.90 6.78
N VAL A 74 15.60 -11.11 6.00
CA VAL A 74 14.65 -11.61 4.99
C VAL A 74 15.27 -11.54 3.61
N ASP A 75 15.21 -12.64 2.85
CA ASP A 75 15.72 -12.72 1.48
C ASP A 75 14.78 -12.06 0.44
N VAL A 76 14.16 -10.93 0.82
CA VAL A 76 13.26 -10.16 -0.03
C VAL A 76 13.72 -8.71 -0.01
N LYS A 77 14.18 -8.23 -1.17
CA LYS A 77 14.51 -6.81 -1.35
C LYS A 77 13.22 -5.99 -1.30
N THR A 78 13.12 -5.07 -0.35
CA THR A 78 11.98 -4.16 -0.27
C THR A 78 12.00 -3.18 -1.44
N LEU A 79 10.90 -3.12 -2.19
CA LEU A 79 10.72 -2.16 -3.30
C LEU A 79 10.23 -0.78 -2.83
N TYR A 80 9.95 -0.64 -1.53
CA TYR A 80 9.48 0.58 -0.91
C TYR A 80 10.62 1.26 -0.15
N ASN A 81 10.83 2.56 -0.36
CA ASN A 81 11.78 3.37 0.39
C ASN A 81 11.19 3.81 1.75
N THR A 82 10.79 2.85 2.57
CA THR A 82 10.10 3.04 3.85
C THR A 82 10.62 2.04 4.89
N THR A 83 10.28 2.23 6.16
CA THR A 83 10.57 1.24 7.20
C THR A 83 9.95 -0.11 6.88
N TYR A 84 10.62 -1.18 7.29
CA TYR A 84 10.13 -2.54 7.11
C TYR A 84 8.76 -2.73 7.76
N THR A 85 7.84 -3.34 7.02
CA THR A 85 6.59 -3.87 7.52
C THR A 85 6.33 -5.22 6.86
N MET A 86 5.49 -6.04 7.48
CA MET A 86 5.08 -7.31 6.86
C MET A 86 4.41 -7.09 5.50
N GLN A 87 3.63 -6.02 5.34
CA GLN A 87 2.92 -5.70 4.09
C GLN A 87 3.88 -5.29 2.96
N THR A 88 4.89 -4.46 3.26
CA THR A 88 5.91 -4.09 2.26
C THR A 88 6.70 -5.32 1.80
N CYS A 89 7.00 -6.25 2.71
CA CYS A 89 7.69 -7.50 2.38
C CYS A 89 6.86 -8.39 1.44
N LEU A 90 5.60 -8.66 1.80
CA LEU A 90 4.72 -9.52 1.01
C LEU A 90 4.48 -8.96 -0.40
N ARG A 91 4.23 -7.65 -0.51
CA ARG A 91 4.03 -7.00 -1.80
C ARG A 91 5.29 -6.94 -2.65
N SER A 92 6.46 -6.73 -2.04
CA SER A 92 7.73 -6.77 -2.76
C SER A 92 8.03 -8.18 -3.28
N CYS A 93 7.78 -9.20 -2.46
CA CYS A 93 7.93 -10.61 -2.85
C CYS A 93 6.99 -10.97 -4.01
N LEU A 94 5.72 -10.58 -3.92
CA LEU A 94 4.75 -10.81 -4.99
C LEU A 94 5.19 -10.17 -6.31
N GLN A 95 5.63 -8.91 -6.25
CA GLN A 95 6.09 -8.19 -7.44
C GLN A 95 7.34 -8.81 -8.06
N ASP A 96 8.32 -9.21 -7.24
CA ASP A 96 9.53 -9.90 -7.70
C ASP A 96 9.20 -11.24 -8.39
N HIS A 97 8.28 -12.02 -7.81
CA HIS A 97 7.80 -13.25 -8.43
C HIS A 97 7.04 -12.99 -9.73
N MET A 98 6.25 -11.92 -9.80
CA MET A 98 5.50 -11.55 -10.99
C MET A 98 6.44 -11.19 -12.15
N VAL A 99 7.47 -10.40 -11.87
CA VAL A 99 8.51 -10.08 -12.86
C VAL A 99 9.21 -11.35 -13.33
N LYS A 100 9.59 -12.26 -12.43
CA LYS A 100 10.27 -13.52 -12.77
C LYS A 100 9.43 -14.47 -13.61
N LEU A 101 8.12 -14.53 -13.38
CA LEU A 101 7.22 -15.50 -14.02
C LEU A 101 6.55 -14.94 -15.29
N CYS A 102 6.07 -13.69 -15.23
CA CYS A 102 5.33 -13.05 -16.32
C CYS A 102 6.21 -12.13 -17.18
N GLY A 103 7.40 -11.75 -16.71
CA GLY A 103 8.30 -10.83 -17.41
C GLY A 103 7.91 -9.36 -17.28
N CYS A 104 6.97 -9.02 -16.40
CA CYS A 104 6.47 -7.66 -16.18
C CYS A 104 5.95 -7.52 -14.74
N GLY A 105 5.83 -6.29 -14.22
CA GLY A 105 5.30 -6.04 -12.87
C GLY A 105 3.90 -5.44 -12.85
N HIS A 106 3.18 -5.66 -11.74
CA HIS A 106 1.84 -5.12 -11.54
C HIS A 106 1.86 -3.59 -11.38
N HIS A 107 0.90 -2.89 -11.98
CA HIS A 107 0.80 -1.42 -11.94
C HIS A 107 0.52 -0.82 -10.55
N ASN A 108 -0.08 -1.60 -9.65
CA ASN A 108 -0.40 -1.16 -8.27
C ASN A 108 0.81 -1.20 -7.31
N TYR A 109 1.93 -1.81 -7.70
CA TYR A 109 3.10 -1.97 -6.86
C TYR A 109 4.32 -1.30 -7.50
N PRO A 110 5.27 -0.78 -6.71
CA PRO A 110 6.51 -0.24 -7.26
C PRO A 110 7.28 -1.32 -8.02
N LEU A 111 8.01 -0.91 -9.06
CA LEU A 111 8.83 -1.82 -9.87
C LEU A 111 10.26 -1.91 -9.34
N PRO A 112 10.92 -3.07 -9.51
CA PRO A 112 12.37 -3.17 -9.46
C PRO A 112 13.05 -2.31 -10.55
N GLU A 113 14.29 -1.90 -10.32
CA GLU A 113 15.06 -1.11 -11.29
C GLU A 113 15.28 -1.90 -12.60
N GLY A 114 14.96 -1.26 -13.74
CA GLY A 114 15.13 -1.85 -15.07
C GLY A 114 13.94 -2.64 -15.59
N GLU A 115 12.89 -2.83 -14.78
CA GLU A 115 11.67 -3.54 -15.17
C GLU A 115 10.56 -2.57 -15.62
N TYR A 116 9.54 -3.11 -16.29
CA TYR A 116 8.41 -2.34 -16.82
C TYR A 116 7.07 -2.93 -16.35
N TYR A 117 6.02 -2.11 -16.44
CA TYR A 117 4.67 -2.53 -16.07
C TYR A 117 4.05 -3.43 -17.13
N CYS A 118 3.24 -4.39 -16.68
CA CYS A 118 2.45 -5.23 -17.56
C CYS A 118 1.43 -4.41 -18.35
N ASN A 119 1.25 -4.78 -19.61
CA ASN A 119 0.20 -4.26 -20.46
C ASN A 119 -0.29 -5.37 -21.42
N ASN A 120 -1.49 -5.21 -21.98
CA ASN A 120 -2.09 -6.24 -22.82
C ASN A 120 -1.47 -6.34 -24.24
N GLU A 121 -0.66 -5.36 -24.66
CA GLU A 121 -0.06 -5.30 -26.00
C GLU A 121 1.25 -6.10 -26.04
N ASP A 122 2.15 -5.82 -25.12
CA ASP A 122 3.46 -6.47 -24.96
C ASP A 122 3.34 -7.82 -24.24
N HIS A 123 2.39 -7.94 -23.31
CA HIS A 123 2.16 -9.15 -22.52
C HIS A 123 0.69 -9.56 -22.61
N PRO A 124 0.24 -10.27 -23.66
CA PRO A 124 -1.16 -10.67 -23.76
C PRO A 124 -1.59 -11.74 -22.75
N ASN A 125 -0.64 -12.44 -22.12
CA ASN A 125 -0.85 -13.58 -21.22
C ASN A 125 -0.34 -13.34 -19.79
N TRP A 126 -0.16 -12.07 -19.40
CA TRP A 126 0.32 -11.70 -18.06
C TRP A 126 -0.67 -12.04 -16.94
#